data_AF-A0A142JIN8-F1
#
_entry.id   AF-A0A142JIN8-F1
#
_cell.length_a   1.000
_cell.length_b   1.000
_cell.length_c   1.000
_cell.angle_alpha   90.00
_cell.angle_beta   90.00
_cell.angle_gamma   90.00
#
_symmetry.space_group_name_H-M   'P 1'
#
loop_
_entity.id
_entity.type
_entity.pdbx_description
1 polymer ?
#
loop_
_entity_poly.entity_id
_entity_poly.type
_entity_poly.pdbx_seq_one_letter_code
_entity_poly.pdbx_strand_id
1 'polypeptide(L)' 'MSYLRIAIEDGETAPEGHAVLSEVEALAFAQLCKRITFSDLRACAVDDLEAYVMLGAVGKFQEALRTAGYSPR' A
#
# COMPACT_ATOMS: atom_id res chain seq x y z
N MET A 1 2.23 2.99 19.13
CA MET A 1 2.06 4.04 18.11
C MET A 1 2.58 3.45 16.81
N SER A 2 1.68 3.09 15.88
CA SER A 2 2.06 2.40 14.64
C SER A 2 2.40 3.44 13.56
N TYR A 3 3.53 3.26 12.89
CA TYR A 3 3.94 4.11 11.76
C TYR A 3 4.14 3.23 10.52
N LEU A 4 3.78 3.76 9.36
CA LEU A 4 4.01 3.09 8.08
C LEU A 4 5.38 3.51 7.57
N ARG A 5 6.25 2.54 7.29
CA ARG A 5 7.56 2.75 6.68
C ARG A 5 7.54 2.19 5.26
N ILE A 6 8.04 2.97 4.31
CA ILE A 6 8.25 2.58 2.92
C ILE A 6 9.76 2.61 2.68
N ALA A 7 10.35 1.46 2.38
CA ALA A 7 11.74 1.36 1.94
C ALA A 7 11.75 0.90 0.48
N ILE A 8 12.53 1.57 -0.36
CA ILE A 8 12.69 1.19 -1.77
C ILE A 8 14.01 0.42 -1.89
N GLU A 9 13.93 -0.87 -2.19
CA GLU A 9 15.11 -1.77 -2.21
C GLU A 9 16.03 -1.57 -3.44
N ASP A 10 15.69 -0.63 -4.33
CA ASP A 10 16.49 -0.36 -5.53
C ASP A 10 17.65 0.61 -5.24
N GLY A 11 18.88 0.07 -5.19
CA GLY A 11 20.13 0.85 -5.23
C GLY A 11 21.09 0.68 -4.05
N GLU A 12 22.28 1.26 -4.18
CA GLU A 12 23.40 1.19 -3.21
C GLU A 12 23.08 1.92 -1.89
N THR A 13 22.07 2.79 -1.89
CA THR A 13 21.44 3.40 -0.71
C THR A 13 19.93 3.44 -0.93
N ALA A 14 19.20 2.57 -0.23
CA ALA A 14 17.73 2.50 -0.28
C ALA A 14 17.12 3.76 0.36
N PRO A 15 16.44 4.65 -0.40
CA PRO A 15 15.72 5.76 0.20
C PRO A 15 14.57 5.22 1.05
N GLU A 16 14.41 5.77 2.26
CA GLU A 16 13.30 5.45 3.16
C GLU A 16 12.40 6.66 3.38
N GLY A 17 11.08 6.41 3.32
CA GLY A 17 10.04 7.34 3.72
C GLY A 17 9.23 6.74 4.87
N HIS A 18 8.67 7.59 5.72
CA HIS A 18 7.73 7.15 6.75
C HIS A 18 6.57 8.12 6.89
N ALA A 19 5.41 7.59 7.29
CA ALA A 19 4.21 8.35 7.60
C ALA A 19 3.58 7.82 8.88
N VAL A 20 3.04 8.74 9.69
CA VAL A 20 2.23 8.41 10.87
C VAL A 20 0.77 8.61 10.49
N LEU A 21 -0.04 7.55 10.66
CA LEU A 21 -1.47 7.59 10.40
C LEU A 21 -2.21 7.57 11.74
N SER A 22 -3.26 8.37 11.86
CA SER A 22 -4.26 8.18 12.91
C SER A 22 -4.99 6.84 12.73
N GLU A 23 -5.69 6.39 13.77
CA GLU A 23 -6.46 5.14 13.72
C GLU A 23 -7.52 5.17 12.60
N VAL A 24 -8.17 6.32 12.41
CA VAL A 24 -9.20 6.51 11.38
C VAL A 24 -8.58 6.46 9.98
N GLU A 25 -7.43 7.10 9.77
CA GLU A 25 -6.72 7.06 8.49
C GLU A 25 -6.20 5.66 8.16
N ALA A 26 -5.63 4.96 9.14
CA ALA A 26 -5.15 3.59 8.96
C ALA A 26 -6.29 2.62 8.59
N LEU A 27 -7.44 2.71 9.27
CA LEU A 27 -8.62 1.92 8.96
C LEU A 27 -9.20 2.26 7.58
N ALA A 28 -9.31 3.55 7.25
CA ALA A 28 -9.82 3.99 5.96
C ALA A 28 -8.91 3.52 4.81
N PHE A 29 -7.59 3.62 4.98
CA PHE A 29 -6.62 3.16 4.01
C PHE A 29 -6.64 1.63 3.86
N ALA A 30 -6.76 0.87 4.95
CA ALA A 30 -6.93 -0.58 4.88
C ALA A 30 -8.19 -0.98 4.10
N GLN A 31 -9.30 -0.26 4.30
CA GLN A 31 -10.55 -0.50 3.56
C GLN A 31 -10.42 -0.13 2.08
N LEU A 32 -9.72 0.96 1.75
CA LEU A 32 -9.41 1.34 0.37
C LEU A 32 -8.60 0.24 -0.31
N CYS A 33 -7.50 -0.20 0.31
CA CYS A 33 -6.65 -1.26 -0.22
C CYS A 33 -7.42 -2.56 -0.43
N LYS A 34 -8.40 -2.91 0.42
CA LYS A 34 -9.27 -4.09 0.21
C LYS A 34 -10.20 -3.96 -1.00
N ARG A 35 -10.65 -2.74 -1.32
CA ARG A 35 -11.68 -2.49 -2.34
C ARG A 35 -11.11 -2.17 -3.72
N ILE A 36 -9.88 -1.66 -3.78
CA ILE A 36 -9.19 -1.40 -5.05
C ILE A 36 -9.11 -2.71 -5.86
N THR A 37 -9.59 -2.64 -7.09
CA THR A 37 -9.56 -3.75 -8.05
C THR A 37 -8.49 -3.51 -9.13
N PHE A 38 -8.15 -4.56 -9.87
CA PHE A 38 -7.28 -4.41 -11.05
C PHE A 38 -7.84 -3.39 -12.06
N SER A 39 -9.17 -3.31 -12.23
CA SER A 39 -9.78 -2.34 -13.14
C SER A 39 -9.54 -0.90 -12.71
N ASP A 40 -9.59 -0.61 -11.41
CA ASP A 40 -9.31 0.73 -10.87
C ASP A 40 -7.85 1.10 -11.11
N LEU A 41 -6.95 0.17 -10.86
CA LEU A 41 -5.51 0.35 -11.11
C LEU A 41 -5.21 0.53 -12.59
N ARG A 42 -5.85 -0.29 -13.44
CA ARG A 42 -5.66 -0.25 -14.89
C ARG A 42 -6.12 1.05 -15.52
N ALA A 43 -7.16 1.67 -14.96
CA ALA A 43 -7.64 2.98 -15.40
C ALA A 43 -6.60 4.11 -15.18
N CYS A 44 -5.67 3.92 -14.24
CA CYS A 44 -4.60 4.87 -13.95
C CYS A 44 -3.25 4.50 -14.61
N ALA A 45 -3.09 3.23 -14.99
CA ALA A 45 -1.85 2.71 -15.58
C ALA A 45 -1.77 2.97 -17.09
N VAL A 46 -0.54 3.10 -17.59
CA VAL A 46 -0.21 3.16 -19.03
C VAL A 46 -0.54 1.82 -19.69
N ASP A 47 -0.18 0.71 -19.05
CA ASP A 47 -0.39 -0.64 -19.54
C ASP A 47 -0.78 -1.64 -18.44
N ASP A 48 -1.02 -2.89 -18.84
CA ASP A 48 -1.40 -3.96 -17.91
C ASP A 48 -0.24 -4.33 -16.97
N LEU A 49 1.01 -4.21 -17.43
CA LEU A 49 2.19 -4.53 -16.63
C LEU A 49 2.30 -3.57 -15.45
N GLU A 50 2.18 -2.26 -15.68
CA GLU A 50 2.15 -1.26 -14.63
C GLU A 50 0.97 -1.49 -13.68
N ALA A 51 -0.21 -1.82 -14.19
CA ALA A 51 -1.36 -2.16 -13.34
C ALA A 51 -1.08 -3.35 -12.40
N TYR A 52 -0.39 -4.39 -12.89
CA TYR A 52 0.05 -5.51 -12.05
C TYR A 52 1.11 -5.11 -11.01
N VAL A 53 2.04 -4.23 -11.37
CA VAL A 53 3.04 -3.68 -10.42
C VAL A 53 2.34 -2.91 -9.30
N MET A 54 1.37 -2.06 -9.65
CA MET A 54 0.55 -1.33 -8.67
C MET A 54 -0.24 -2.29 -7.77
N LEU A 55 -0.82 -3.35 -8.35
CA LEU A 55 -1.57 -4.36 -7.58
C LEU A 55 -0.66 -5.08 -6.57
N GLY A 56 0.56 -5.42 -6.98
CA GLY A 56 1.58 -5.99 -6.09
C GLY A 56 1.93 -5.04 -4.94
N ALA A 57 2.07 -3.74 -5.21
CA ALA A 57 2.33 -2.73 -4.19
C ALA A 57 1.16 -2.61 -3.19
N VAL A 58 -0.08 -2.60 -3.68
CA VAL A 58 -1.29 -2.62 -2.82
C VAL A 58 -1.29 -3.83 -1.89
N GLY A 59 -0.92 -5.02 -2.40
CA GLY A 59 -0.79 -6.23 -1.58
C GLY A 59 0.21 -6.09 -0.43
N LYS A 60 1.36 -5.45 -0.68
CA LYS A 60 2.36 -5.16 0.37
C LYS A 60 1.80 -4.22 1.46
N PHE A 61 1.04 -3.20 1.06
CA PHE A 61 0.38 -2.31 2.02
C PHE A 61 -0.71 -3.02 2.83
N GLN A 62 -1.52 -3.87 2.20
CA GLN A 62 -2.51 -4.69 2.92
C GLN A 62 -1.86 -5.54 4.02
N GLU A 63 -0.72 -6.17 3.70
CA GLU A 63 0.02 -7.01 4.65
C GLU A 63 0.64 -6.21 5.80
N ALA A 64 1.23 -5.04 5.49
CA ALA A 64 1.77 -4.14 6.51
C ALA A 64 0.68 -3.63 7.48
N LEU A 65 -0.48 -3.24 6.95
CA LEU A 65 -1.62 -2.78 7.75
C LEU A 65 -2.19 -3.92 8.61
N ARG A 66 -2.34 -5.11 8.04
CA ARG A 66 -2.78 -6.32 8.76
C ARG A 66 -1.85 -6.62 9.94
N THR A 67 -0.55 -6.57 9.72
CA THR A 67 0.47 -6.78 10.77
C THR A 67 0.42 -5.72 11.86
N ALA A 68 0.11 -4.47 11.49
CA ALA A 68 -0.10 -3.37 12.43
C ALA A 68 -1.44 -3.42 13.19
N GLY A 69 -2.28 -4.44 12.96
CA GLY A 69 -3.60 -4.62 13.61
C GLY A 69 -4.76 -4.00 12.85
N TYR A 70 -4.52 -3.39 11.70
CA TYR A 70 -5.51 -2.74 10.85
C TYR A 70 -5.91 -3.67 9.70
N SER A 71 -6.59 -4.78 10.03
CA SER A 71 -7.13 -5.69 9.03
C SER A 71 -8.54 -5.25 8.60
N PRO A 72 -8.83 -5.14 7.30
CA PRO A 72 -10.14 -4.75 6.84
C PRO A 72 -11.14 -5.90 7.05
N ARG A 73 -12.00 -5.74 8.06
CA ARG A 73 -13.14 -6.63 8.36
C ARG A 73 -13.97 -6.91 7.12
#